data_AF-A0A533UGG4-F1
#
_entry.id   AF-A0A533UGG4-F1
#
_cell.length_a   1.000
_cell.length_b   1.000
_cell.length_c   1.000
_cell.angle_alpha   90.00
_cell.angle_beta   90.00
_cell.angle_gamma   90.00
#
_symmetry.space_group_name_H-M   'P 1'
#
loop_
_entity.id
_entity.type
_entity.pdbx_description
1 polymer ?
#
loop_
_entity_poly.entity_id
_entity_poly.type
_entity_poly.pdbx_seq_one_letter_code
_entity_poly.pdbx_strand_id
1 'polypeptide(L)' 'MEHVLLQAVFLPLLLSPLAYFLGKKSGPNAAAWFTFGLLLYCTTIMIVPVFSGTYEEHYPWTKLFGEFGFLLDGLAS' A
#
# COMPACT_ATOMS: atom_id res chain seq x y z
N MET A 1 12.26 4.90 5.84
CA MET A 1 11.08 4.05 6.15
C MET A 1 11.33 2.75 5.42
N GLU A 2 11.38 1.62 6.12
CA GLU A 2 11.50 0.33 5.45
C GLU A 2 10.13 -0.05 4.85
N HIS A 3 10.14 -0.67 3.67
CA HIS A 3 8.95 -1.28 3.05
C HIS A 3 7.81 -0.31 2.70
N VAL A 4 8.14 0.85 2.14
CA VAL A 4 7.18 1.90 1.76
C VAL A 4 6.24 1.41 0.65
N LEU A 5 6.78 0.87 -0.44
CA LEU A 5 5.96 0.40 -1.57
C LEU A 5 5.13 -0.82 -1.15
N LEU A 6 5.74 -1.73 -0.39
CA LEU A 6 5.03 -2.87 0.17
C LEU A 6 3.87 -2.43 1.07
N GLN A 7 4.06 -1.45 1.95
CA GLN A 7 2.97 -0.90 2.76
C GLN A 7 1.86 -0.28 1.89
N ALA A 8 2.23 0.54 0.91
CA ALA A 8 1.27 1.22 0.04
C ALA A 8 0.38 0.23 -0.76
N VAL A 9 0.94 -0.91 -1.17
CA VAL A 9 0.21 -1.95 -1.92
C VAL A 9 -0.56 -2.89 -0.99
N PHE A 10 0.08 -3.39 0.07
CA PHE A 10 -0.50 -4.47 0.88
C PHE A 10 -1.46 -3.98 1.96
N LEU A 11 -1.29 -2.77 2.52
CA LEU A 11 -2.19 -2.31 3.58
C LEU A 11 -3.65 -2.23 3.12
N PRO A 12 -3.99 -1.67 1.94
CA PRO A 12 -5.36 -1.71 1.43
C PRO A 12 -5.90 -3.13 1.23
N LEU A 13 -5.06 -4.04 0.74
CA LEU A 13 -5.44 -5.44 0.48
C LEU A 13 -5.71 -6.20 1.79
N LEU A 14 -4.79 -6.11 2.75
CA LEU A 14 -4.88 -6.79 4.04
C LEU A 14 -5.99 -6.23 4.92
N LEU A 15 -6.28 -4.93 4.82
CA LEU A 15 -7.31 -4.26 5.62
C LEU A 15 -8.69 -4.26 4.94
N SER A 16 -8.82 -4.78 3.71
CA SER A 16 -10.11 -4.90 3.02
C SER A 16 -11.17 -5.69 3.82
N PRO A 17 -10.85 -6.77 4.57
CA PRO A 17 -11.84 -7.45 5.41
C PRO A 17 -12.28 -6.56 6.58
N LEU A 18 -11.37 -5.77 7.14
CA LEU A 18 -11.69 -4.83 8.22
C LEU A 18 -12.65 -3.75 7.73
N ALA A 19 -12.43 -3.20 6.54
CA ALA A 19 -13.35 -2.27 5.90
C ALA A 19 -14.74 -2.89 5.70
N TYR A 20 -14.81 -4.16 5.28
CA TYR A 20 -16.07 -4.90 5.17
C TYR A 20 -16.78 -5.05 6.53
N PHE A 21 -16.06 -5.46 7.57
CA PHE A 21 -16.63 -5.60 8.91
C PHE A 21 -17.12 -4.26 9.48
N LEU A 22 -16.37 -3.18 9.27
CA LEU A 22 -16.78 -1.82 9.62
C LEU A 22 -18.05 -1.41 8.89
N GLY A 23 -18.14 -1.68 7.58
CA GLY A 23 -19.34 -1.40 6.79
C GLY A 23 -20.56 -2.16 7.29
N LYS A 24 -20.38 -3.44 7.64
CA LYS A 24 -21.45 -4.29 8.17
C LYS A 24 -21.93 -3.85 9.56
N LYS A 25 -21.03 -3.40 10.44
CA LYS A 25 -21.35 -3.07 11.84
C LYS A 25 -21.76 -1.62 12.05
N SER A 26 -21.06 -0.69 11.41
CA SER A 26 -21.16 0.75 11.66
C SER A 26 -21.69 1.54 10.46
N GLY A 27 -22.08 0.84 9.40
CA GLY A 27 -22.68 1.41 8.20
C GLY A 27 -21.65 1.88 7.16
N PRO A 28 -22.13 2.26 5.97
CA PRO A 28 -21.28 2.57 4.82
C PRO A 28 -20.39 3.79 5.05
N ASN A 29 -20.85 4.79 5.80
CA ASN A 29 -20.07 6.00 6.07
C ASN A 29 -18.78 5.71 6.86
N ALA A 30 -18.84 4.82 7.86
CA ALA A 30 -17.67 4.44 8.65
C ALA A 30 -16.63 3.70 7.78
N ALA A 31 -17.07 2.79 6.92
CA ALA A 31 -16.19 2.10 5.97
C ALA A 31 -15.56 3.06 4.95
N ALA A 32 -16.32 4.06 4.48
CA ALA A 32 -15.82 5.08 3.56
C ALA A 32 -14.72 5.93 4.19
N TRP A 33 -14.93 6.45 5.41
CA TRP A 33 -13.90 7.24 6.10
C TRP A 33 -12.66 6.43 6.45
N PHE A 34 -12.83 5.17 6.87
CA PHE A 34 -11.72 4.25 7.08
C PHE A 34 -10.90 4.05 5.80
N THR A 35 -11.57 3.73 4.69
CA THR A 35 -10.94 3.51 3.40
C THR A 35 -10.24 4.78 2.90
N PHE A 36 -10.87 5.93 3.05
CA PHE A 36 -10.28 7.23 2.71
C PHE A 36 -9.00 7.48 3.52
N GLY A 37 -9.04 7.32 4.84
CA GLY A 37 -7.87 7.51 5.70
C GLY A 37 -6.73 6.55 5.35
N LEU A 38 -7.07 5.30 5.03
CA LEU A 38 -6.10 4.28 4.61
C LEU A 38 -5.42 4.66 3.29
N LEU A 39 -6.19 5.07 2.29
CA LEU A 39 -5.66 5.51 1.00
C LEU A 39 -4.82 6.78 1.17
N LEU A 40 -5.29 7.75 1.97
CA LEU A 40 -4.55 8.98 2.26
C LEU A 40 -3.20 8.69 2.92
N TYR A 41 -3.14 7.73 3.85
CA TYR A 41 -1.90 7.27 4.44
C TYR A 41 -0.96 6.70 3.37
N CYS A 42 -1.45 5.79 2.52
CA CYS A 42 -0.66 5.18 1.45
C CYS A 42 -0.12 6.23 0.47
N THR A 43 -0.94 7.21 0.09
CA THR A 43 -0.50 8.33 -0.77
C THR A 43 0.55 9.20 -0.06
N THR A 44 0.38 9.47 1.24
CA THR A 44 1.31 10.33 1.98
C THR A 44 2.70 9.70 2.11
N ILE A 45 2.77 8.40 2.39
CA ILE A 45 4.07 7.71 2.51
C ILE A 45 4.81 7.60 1.17
N MET A 46 4.08 7.60 0.04
CA MET A 46 4.64 7.58 -1.33
C MET A 46 5.32 8.89 -1.73
N ILE A 47 5.02 10.02 -1.07
CA ILE A 47 5.59 11.32 -1.43
C ILE A 47 7.13 11.30 -1.37
N VAL A 48 7.70 10.66 -0.34
CA VAL A 48 9.16 10.63 -0.13
C VAL A 48 9.90 9.85 -1.23
N PRO A 49 9.53 8.60 -1.58
CA PRO A 49 10.22 7.87 -2.65
C PRO A 49 10.02 8.50 -4.04
N VAL A 50 8.90 9.18 -4.31
CA VAL A 50 8.71 9.92 -5.58
C VAL A 50 9.80 10.98 -5.78
N PHE A 51 10.16 11.71 -4.72
CA PHE A 51 11.23 12.72 -4.81
C PHE A 51 12.63 12.12 -4.97
N SER A 52 12.80 10.82 -4.75
CA SER A 52 14.09 10.13 -4.94
C SER A 52 14.36 9.77 -6.42
N GLY A 53 13.40 10.02 -7.32
CA GLY A 53 13.52 9.81 -8.77
C GLY A 53 13.30 8.35 -9.21
N THR A 54 14.04 7.42 -8.63
CA THR A 54 13.80 5.98 -8.80
C THR A 54 13.97 5.30 -7.45
N TYR A 55 12.97 4.53 -7.05
CA TYR A 55 12.97 3.82 -5.77
C TYR A 55 12.52 2.38 -5.99
N GLU A 56 13.36 1.44 -5.56
CA GLU A 56 13.15 0.01 -5.74
C GLU A 56 13.17 -0.72 -4.40
N GLU A 57 12.27 -1.69 -4.25
CA GLU A 57 12.26 -2.61 -3.11
C GLU A 57 12.33 -4.03 -3.64
N HIS A 58 13.31 -4.82 -3.18
CA HIS A 58 13.49 -6.22 -3.56
C HIS A 58 13.33 -7.13 -2.33
N TYR A 59 12.58 -8.21 -2.51
CA TYR A 59 12.18 -9.14 -1.47
C TYR A 59 12.47 -10.59 -1.89
N PRO A 60 13.06 -11.41 -1.01
CA PRO A 60 13.20 -12.83 -1.29
C PRO A 60 11.82 -13.49 -1.34
N TRP A 61 11.43 -14.01 -2.50
CA TRP A 61 10.10 -14.60 -2.69
C TRP A 61 10.13 -16.12 -2.53
N THR A 62 10.70 -16.83 -3.50
CA THR A 62 10.85 -18.29 -3.44
C THR A 62 12.17 -18.71 -4.08
N LYS A 63 12.69 -19.85 -3.64
CA LYS A 63 13.92 -20.43 -4.21
C LYS A 63 13.83 -20.76 -5.70
N LEU A 64 12.62 -20.87 -6.25
CA LEU A 64 12.35 -21.25 -7.65
C LEU A 64 12.12 -20.03 -8.56
N PHE A 65 11.61 -18.91 -8.02
CA PHE A 65 11.19 -17.73 -8.80
C PHE A 65 12.01 -16.47 -8.50
N GLY A 66 13.07 -16.57 -7.71
CA GLY A 66 13.99 -15.46 -7.45
C GLY A 66 13.42 -14.41 -6.49
N GLU A 67 13.63 -13.14 -6.83
CA GLU A 67 13.23 -11.98 -6.03
C GLU A 67 11.94 -11.37 -6.57
N PHE A 68 11.10 -10.89 -5.66
CA PHE A 68 9.91 -10.10 -5.96
C PHE A 68 10.18 -8.68 -5.52
N GLY A 69 9.82 -7.70 -6.33
CA GLY A 69 10.07 -6.33 -5.98
C GLY A 69 9.06 -5.35 -6.54
N PHE A 70 9.12 -4.15 -5.99
CA PHE A 70 8.38 -3.00 -6.48
C PHE A 70 9.36 -1.97 -7.03
N LEU A 71 9.04 -1.42 -8.20
CA LEU A 71 9.76 -0.32 -8.81
C LEU A 71 8.83 0.89 -8.87
N LEU A 72 9.30 2.00 -8.31
CA LEU A 72 8.69 3.31 -8.46
C LEU A 72 9.61 4.16 -9.35
N ASP A 73 9.16 4.41 -10.56
CA ASP A 73 9.78 5.31 -11.53
C ASP A 73 8.80 6.45 -11.90
N GLY A 74 9.19 7.33 -12.82
CA GLY A 74 8.33 8.45 -13.24
C GLY A 74 7.05 8.06 -13.99
N LEU A 75 6.86 6.78 -14.34
CA LEU A 75 5.62 6.27 -14.93
C LEU A 75 4.70 5.67 -13.85
N ALA A 76 5.28 5.01 -12.85
CA ALA A 76 4.59 4.41 -11.73
C ALA A 76 4.34 5.37 -10.55
N SER A 77 4.84 6.62 -10.63
CA SER A 77 4.71 7.69 -9.62
C SER A 77 3.36 8.39 -9.60
#